data_AF-A0A0F5NDJ1-F1
#
_entry.id   AF-A0A0F5NDJ1-F1
#
_cell.length_a   1.000
_cell.length_b   1.000
_cell.length_c   1.000
_cell.angle_alpha   90.00
_cell.angle_beta   90.00
_cell.angle_gamma   90.00
#
_symmetry.space_group_name_H-M   'P 1'
#
loop_
_entity.id
_entity.type
_entity.pdbx_description
1 polymer ?
#
loop_
_entity_poly.entity_id
_entity_poly.type
_entity_poly.pdbx_seq_one_letter_code
_entity_poly.pdbx_strand_id
1 'polypeptide(L)'
;MASTEVEQFTGVDTVEVPSAAWGWSRINHRTWHITGLVAFVFLLAMLRGNHVGHIENWFLIGFATVVLVALVRDLWGRRRGWIR
;
A
#
# COMPACT_ATOMS: atom_id res chain seq x y z
N MET A 1 26.98 -17.74 28.57
CA MET A 1 26.93 -16.31 28.96
C MET A 1 25.56 -15.80 28.56
N ALA A 2 24.79 -15.25 29.49
CA ALA A 2 23.52 -14.60 29.16
C ALA A 2 23.85 -13.20 28.65
N SER A 3 23.64 -12.95 27.35
CA SER A 3 23.78 -11.62 26.78
C SER A 3 22.67 -10.72 27.34
N THR A 4 23.05 -9.60 27.94
CA THR A 4 22.15 -8.57 28.46
C THR A 4 21.73 -7.57 27.38
N GLU A 5 21.95 -7.88 26.10
CA GLU A 5 21.54 -7.00 25.02
C GLU A 5 20.01 -7.05 24.88
N VAL A 6 19.39 -5.91 25.19
CA VAL A 6 17.97 -5.70 24.93
C VAL A 6 17.77 -5.84 23.43
N GLU A 7 17.04 -6.87 23.01
CA GLU A 7 16.69 -7.08 21.62
C GLU A 7 16.02 -5.80 21.11
N GLN A 8 16.64 -5.14 20.12
CA GLN A 8 16.14 -3.87 19.64
C GLN A 8 14.82 -4.12 18.92
N PHE A 9 13.71 -3.79 19.57
CA PHE A 9 12.39 -3.85 18.97
C PHE A 9 12.30 -2.77 17.87
N THR A 10 12.54 -3.17 16.62
CA THR A 10 12.48 -2.29 15.43
C THR A 10 11.04 -2.05 14.95
N GLY A 11 10.04 -2.54 15.68
CA GLY A 11 8.62 -2.44 15.33
C GLY A 11 8.16 -3.43 14.27
N VAL A 12 8.97 -4.45 13.97
CA VAL A 12 8.66 -5.62 13.13
C VAL A 12 9.12 -6.86 13.89
N ASP A 13 8.27 -7.88 13.96
CA ASP A 13 8.60 -9.14 14.61
C ASP A 13 9.53 -9.97 13.70
N THR A 14 10.66 -10.44 14.23
CA THR A 14 11.60 -11.31 13.51
C THR A 14 10.99 -12.68 13.19
N VAL A 15 9.93 -13.08 13.90
CA VAL A 15 9.14 -14.27 13.57
C VAL A 15 8.36 -14.07 12.26
N GLU A 16 7.85 -12.86 12.00
CA GLU A 16 7.14 -12.52 10.77
C GLU A 16 8.13 -12.21 9.63
N VAL A 17 9.21 -11.48 9.94
CA VAL A 17 10.26 -11.10 8.98
C VAL A 17 11.64 -11.46 9.54
N PRO A 18 12.18 -12.67 9.25
CA PRO A 18 13.46 -13.14 9.79
C PRO A 18 14.67 -12.25 9.46
N SER A 19 14.59 -11.52 8.35
CA SER A 19 15.62 -10.58 7.91
C SER A 19 15.37 -9.14 8.40
N ALA A 20 14.53 -8.91 9.41
CA ALA A 20 14.20 -7.56 9.89
C ALA A 20 15.44 -6.71 10.26
N ALA A 21 16.54 -7.34 10.68
CA ALA A 21 17.80 -6.69 11.00
C ALA A 21 18.64 -6.25 9.77
N TRP A 22 18.33 -6.74 8.57
CA TRP A 22 19.15 -6.55 7.36
C TRP A 22 18.72 -5.38 6.48
N GLY A 23 17.67 -4.65 6.84
CA GLY A 23 17.25 -3.47 6.08
C GLY A 23 15.80 -3.05 6.30
N TRP A 24 15.23 -2.44 5.26
CA TRP A 24 13.89 -1.87 5.32
C TRP A 24 12.80 -2.95 5.32
N SER A 25 12.17 -3.15 6.47
CA SER A 25 11.15 -4.19 6.67
C SER A 25 9.76 -3.67 7.09
N ARG A 26 9.60 -2.34 7.27
CA ARG A 26 8.35 -1.73 7.71
C ARG A 26 7.93 -0.55 6.86
N ILE A 27 6.71 -0.58 6.35
CA ILE A 27 6.08 0.59 5.75
C ILE A 27 4.71 0.80 6.38
N ASN A 28 4.41 2.04 6.74
CA ASN A 28 3.18 2.35 7.45
C ASN A 28 1.97 2.20 6.49
N HIS A 29 0.86 1.66 6.99
CA HIS A 29 -0.38 1.53 6.22
C HIS A 29 -0.82 2.91 5.70
N ARG A 30 -0.64 3.97 6.48
CA ARG A 30 -0.96 5.34 6.06
C ARG A 30 -0.20 5.76 4.80
N THR A 31 1.08 5.38 4.69
CA THR A 31 1.88 5.65 3.51
C THR A 31 1.30 4.93 2.30
N TRP A 32 0.96 3.64 2.44
CA TRP A 32 0.31 2.88 1.35
C TRP A 32 -1.03 3.48 0.92
N HIS A 33 -1.85 3.97 1.85
CA HIS A 33 -3.10 4.63 1.50
C HIS A 33 -2.87 5.92 0.71
N ILE A 34 -1.89 6.73 1.11
CA ILE A 34 -1.55 7.96 0.39
C ILE A 34 -1.02 7.62 -1.00
N THR A 35 -0.07 6.68 -1.11
CA THR A 35 0.47 6.25 -2.40
C THR A 35 -0.62 5.71 -3.32
N GLY A 36 -1.53 4.88 -2.81
CA GLY A 36 -2.65 4.38 -3.58
C GLY A 36 -3.63 5.49 -4.00
N LEU A 37 -3.93 6.45 -3.12
CA LEU A 37 -4.78 7.59 -3.44
C LEU A 37 -4.15 8.47 -4.52
N VAL A 38 -2.84 8.71 -4.44
CA VAL A 38 -2.08 9.43 -5.47
C VAL A 38 -2.13 8.67 -6.79
N ALA A 39 -1.91 7.36 -6.80
CA ALA A 39 -2.01 6.54 -8.00
C ALA A 39 -3.42 6.59 -8.61
N PHE A 40 -4.47 6.52 -7.78
CA PHE A 40 -5.86 6.64 -8.22
C PHE A 40 -6.12 7.99 -8.89
N VAL A 41 -5.78 9.10 -8.23
CA VAL A 41 -5.96 10.46 -8.79
C VAL A 41 -5.14 10.64 -10.05
N PHE A 42 -3.92 10.11 -10.08
CA PHE A 42 -3.04 10.19 -11.24
C PHE A 42 -3.63 9.48 -12.47
N LEU A 43 -4.16 8.26 -12.30
CA LEU A 43 -4.82 7.52 -13.37
C LEU A 43 -6.04 8.28 -13.93
N LEU A 44 -6.82 8.93 -13.04
CA LEU A 44 -7.95 9.76 -13.48
C LEU A 44 -7.48 11.03 -14.20
N ALA A 45 -6.38 11.64 -13.75
CA ALA A 45 -5.80 12.80 -14.43
C ALA A 45 -5.33 12.46 -15.85
N MET A 46 -4.84 11.24 -16.08
CA MET A 46 -4.42 10.76 -17.40
C MET A 46 -5.58 10.60 -18.41
N LEU A 47 -6.84 10.64 -17.96
CA LEU A 47 -7.99 10.71 -18.87
C LEU A 47 -8.02 12.03 -19.66
N ARG A 48 -7.37 13.08 -19.13
CA ARG A 48 -7.22 14.35 -19.83
C ARG A 48 -5.96 14.33 -20.69
N GLY A 49 -6.11 14.06 -21.98
CA GLY A 49 -5.01 14.05 -22.93
C GLY A 49 -5.48 14.12 -24.39
N ASN A 50 -4.56 13.88 -25.32
CA ASN A 50 -4.81 13.83 -26.77
C ASN A 50 -5.33 12.46 -27.24
N HIS A 51 -6.22 11.84 -26.44
CA HIS A 51 -6.74 10.51 -26.71
C HIS A 51 -7.74 10.55 -27.88
N VAL A 52 -7.35 9.98 -29.02
CA VAL A 52 -8.26 9.83 -30.17
C VAL A 52 -9.13 8.58 -30.03
N GLY A 53 -8.57 7.52 -29.45
CA GLY A 53 -9.27 6.28 -29.12
C GLY A 53 -9.73 6.25 -27.67
N HIS A 54 -10.92 5.69 -27.42
CA HIS A 54 -11.47 5.58 -26.06
C HIS A 54 -10.99 4.32 -25.31
N ILE A 55 -10.26 3.43 -25.98
CA ILE A 55 -9.80 2.17 -25.38
C ILE A 55 -8.87 2.41 -24.20
N GLU A 56 -7.96 3.37 -24.29
CA GLU A 56 -7.06 3.73 -23.19
C GLU A 56 -7.84 4.24 -21.97
N ASN A 57 -8.89 5.04 -22.19
CA ASN A 57 -9.75 5.53 -21.11
C ASN A 57 -10.42 4.38 -20.34
N TRP A 58 -10.84 3.31 -21.03
CA TRP A 58 -11.40 2.12 -20.38
C TRP A 58 -10.37 1.42 -19.50
N PHE A 59 -9.11 1.30 -19.94
CA PHE A 59 -8.05 0.76 -19.12
C PHE A 59 -7.73 1.65 -17.92
N LEU A 60 -7.63 2.97 -18.11
CA LEU A 60 -7.38 3.94 -17.04
C LEU A 60 -8.48 3.88 -15.97
N ILE A 61 -9.75 3.87 -16.39
CA ILE A 61 -10.89 3.72 -15.48
C ILE A 61 -10.88 2.35 -14.79
N GLY A 62 -10.58 1.28 -15.53
CA GLY A 62 -10.50 -0.08 -14.99
C GLY A 62 -9.45 -0.19 -13.88
N PHE A 63 -8.22 0.26 -14.14
CA PHE A 63 -7.14 0.25 -13.14
C PHE A 63 -7.43 1.19 -11.97
N ALA A 64 -7.96 2.39 -12.22
CA ALA A 64 -8.37 3.30 -11.16
C ALA A 64 -9.42 2.66 -10.24
N THR A 65 -10.39 1.95 -10.82
CA THR A 65 -11.41 1.22 -10.06
C THR A 65 -10.80 0.12 -9.20
N VAL A 66 -9.87 -0.67 -9.73
CA VAL A 66 -9.17 -1.72 -8.97
C VAL A 66 -8.40 -1.13 -7.78
N VAL A 67 -7.65 -0.05 -8.00
CA VAL A 67 -6.91 0.65 -6.93
C VAL A 67 -7.87 1.17 -5.85
N LEU A 68 -8.97 1.80 -6.26
CA LEU A 68 -9.97 2.32 -5.33
C LEU A 68 -10.60 1.21 -4.48
N VAL A 69 -10.97 0.08 -5.11
CA VAL A 69 -11.53 -1.08 -4.40
C VAL A 69 -10.53 -1.63 -3.39
N ALA A 70 -9.25 -1.75 -3.76
CA ALA A 70 -8.20 -2.21 -2.85
C ALA A 70 -8.05 -1.30 -1.63
N LEU A 71 -8.04 0.03 -1.82
CA LEU A 71 -7.95 1.01 -0.74
C LEU A 71 -9.17 0.98 0.18
N VAL A 72 -10.37 0.96 -0.39
CA VAL A 72 -11.63 0.91 0.37
C VAL A 72 -11.69 -0.38 1.18
N ARG A 73 -11.32 -1.52 0.57
CA ARG A 73 -11.25 -2.82 1.26
C ARG A 73 -10.28 -2.78 2.42
N ASP A 74 -9.06 -2.27 2.23
CA ASP A 74 -8.05 -2.22 3.29
C ASP A 74 -8.50 -1.31 4.44
N LEU A 75 -8.99 -0.10 4.13
CA LEU A 75 -9.51 0.85 5.11
C LEU A 75 -10.67 0.25 5.93
N TRP A 76 -11.61 -0.41 5.25
CA TRP A 76 -12.75 -1.05 5.90
C TRP A 76 -12.32 -2.27 6.73
N GLY A 77 -11.45 -3.12 6.19
CA GLY A 77 -10.92 -4.30 6.87
C GLY A 77 -10.19 -3.93 8.15
N ARG A 78 -9.37 -2.88 8.13
CA ARG A 78 -8.70 -2.34 9.33
C ARG A 78 -9.67 -1.71 10.31
N ARG A 79 -10.66 -0.94 9.84
CA ARG A 79 -11.72 -0.37 10.71
C ARG A 79 -12.53 -1.46 11.44
N ARG A 80 -12.74 -2.61 10.81
CA ARG A 80 -13.42 -3.77 11.41
C ARG A 80 -12.50 -4.70 12.19
N GLY A 81 -11.19 -4.43 12.22
CA GLY A 81 -10.21 -5.27 12.90
C GLY A 81 -9.93 -6.62 12.23
N TRP A 82 -10.34 -6.80 10.97
CA TRP A 82 -10.07 -8.02 10.19
C TRP A 82 -8.63 -8.10 9.69
N ILE A 83 -8.01 -6.94 9.50
CA ILE A 83 -6.66 -6.78 9.00
C ILE A 83 -5.91 -5.95 10.04
N ARG A 84 -4.77 -6.46 10.51
CA ARG A 84 -3.88 -5.75 11.43
C ARG A 84 -2.85 -4.93 10.66
#